data_AF-A0A8X6NK26-F1
#
_entry.id   AF-A0A8X6NK26-F1
#
_cell.length_a   1.000
_cell.length_b   1.000
_cell.length_c   1.000
_cell.angle_alpha   90.00
_cell.angle_beta   90.00
_cell.angle_gamma   90.00
#
_symmetry.space_group_name_H-M   'P 1'
#
loop_
_entity.id
_entity.type
_entity.pdbx_description
1 polymer ?
#
loop_
_entity_poly.entity_id
_entity_poly.type
_entity_poly.pdbx_seq_one_letter_code
_entity_poly.pdbx_strand_id
1 'polypeptide(L)'
;MNMMKQGMLPNKNLNSSKQEYFLPHHAVQKKNSITTKLRVVFDVSYDQSLQKIAWRNSSDSVVKEYRLSTVTYGTSSAPFLATRCLHQIGLHSQNINLEISHIIENSFYMDDLMAGAKSNKKAIALIQNLSETLDAGGFHLRKCLKSLKMS
;
A
#
# COMPACT_ATOMS: atom_id res chain seq x y z
N MET A 1 8.76 -2.96 -28.88
CA MET A 1 7.32 -2.77 -29.11
C MET A 1 6.65 -4.14 -29.11
N ASN A 2 6.21 -4.58 -27.93
CA ASN A 2 5.29 -5.72 -27.69
C ASN A 2 5.26 -5.99 -26.17
N MET A 3 4.46 -5.22 -25.44
CA MET A 3 4.13 -5.48 -24.04
C MET A 3 2.66 -5.16 -23.81
N MET A 4 1.76 -6.00 -24.31
CA MET A 4 0.36 -6.06 -23.88
C MET A 4 -0.18 -7.48 -24.12
N LYS A 5 0.28 -8.45 -23.34
CA LYS A 5 -0.49 -9.65 -23.03
C LYS A 5 -0.18 -10.01 -21.59
N GLN A 6 -1.13 -9.70 -20.71
CA GLN A 6 -1.56 -10.50 -19.56
C GLN A 6 -2.39 -9.59 -18.64
N GLY A 7 -3.64 -9.39 -19.02
CA GLY A 7 -4.69 -9.23 -18.01
C GLY A 7 -4.82 -10.57 -17.26
N MET A 8 -4.96 -10.48 -15.94
CA MET A 8 -5.36 -11.54 -15.00
C MET A 8 -5.21 -12.97 -15.53
N LEU A 9 -4.02 -13.57 -15.38
CA LEU A 9 -3.90 -15.01 -15.53
C LEU A 9 -4.28 -15.69 -14.20
N PRO A 10 -5.26 -16.59 -14.18
CA PRO A 10 -5.43 -17.48 -13.03
C PRO A 10 -4.19 -18.36 -12.94
N ASN A 11 -3.57 -18.38 -11.75
CA ASN A 11 -2.43 -19.23 -11.47
C ASN A 11 -2.88 -20.70 -11.61
N LYS A 12 -2.49 -21.34 -12.71
CA LYS A 12 -2.68 -22.77 -12.92
C LYS A 12 -1.65 -23.50 -12.07
N ASN A 13 -2.05 -23.79 -10.84
CA ASN A 13 -1.58 -24.84 -9.93
C ASN A 13 -1.58 -24.27 -8.52
N LEU A 14 -2.64 -24.49 -7.75
CA LEU A 14 -2.64 -24.65 -6.29
C LEU A 14 -4.05 -25.09 -5.86
N ASN A 15 -4.07 -26.04 -4.94
CA ASN A 15 -5.25 -26.79 -4.51
C ASN A 15 -6.45 -25.91 -4.10
N SER A 16 -7.62 -26.40 -4.49
CA SER A 16 -8.98 -25.95 -4.19
C SER A 16 -9.17 -25.45 -2.74
N SER A 17 -9.39 -24.13 -2.56
CA SER A 17 -10.32 -23.51 -1.58
C SER A 17 -10.07 -22.00 -1.32
N LYS A 18 -8.99 -21.39 -1.86
CA LYS A 18 -8.75 -19.94 -1.78
C LYS A 18 -8.52 -19.34 -3.16
N GLN A 19 -9.46 -18.51 -3.61
CA GLN A 19 -9.30 -17.72 -4.83
C GLN A 19 -8.43 -16.49 -4.48
N GLU A 20 -7.16 -16.50 -4.89
CA GLU A 20 -6.24 -15.38 -4.69
C GLU A 20 -6.30 -14.43 -5.89
N TYR A 21 -6.69 -13.18 -5.63
CA TYR A 21 -6.75 -12.11 -6.63
C TYR A 21 -5.57 -11.17 -6.42
N PHE A 22 -4.78 -10.95 -7.47
CA PHE A 22 -3.66 -10.01 -7.48
C PHE A 22 -4.06 -8.76 -8.26
N LEU A 23 -4.00 -7.60 -7.61
CA LEU A 23 -4.10 -6.32 -8.29
C LEU A 23 -2.71 -5.88 -8.74
N PRO A 24 -2.52 -5.52 -10.02
CA PRO A 24 -1.25 -4.97 -10.47
C PRO A 24 -0.97 -3.68 -9.70
N HIS A 25 0.18 -3.61 -9.05
CA HIS A 25 0.59 -2.44 -8.29
C HIS A 25 2.11 -2.26 -8.43
N HIS A 26 2.55 -1.02 -8.36
CA HIS A 26 3.98 -0.71 -8.39
C HIS A 26 4.30 0.41 -7.40
N ALA A 27 5.48 0.33 -6.80
CA ALA A 27 5.97 1.34 -5.89
C ALA A 27 6.61 2.49 -6.69
N VAL A 28 6.11 3.71 -6.54
CA VAL A 28 6.66 4.91 -7.19
C VAL A 28 7.42 5.73 -6.17
N GLN A 29 8.74 5.88 -6.38
CA GLN A 29 9.61 6.70 -5.54
C GLN A 29 9.70 8.14 -6.08
N LYS A 30 9.11 9.11 -5.36
CA LYS A 30 9.27 10.54 -5.62
C LYS A 30 10.37 11.11 -4.72
N LYS A 31 11.61 11.08 -5.22
CA LYS A 31 12.82 11.52 -4.48
C LYS A 31 12.72 12.96 -3.91
N ASN A 32 12.00 13.85 -4.59
CA ASN A 32 11.86 15.27 -4.21
C ASN A 32 10.61 15.58 -3.37
N SER A 33 9.85 14.55 -2.97
CA SER A 33 8.65 14.74 -2.15
C SER A 33 9.03 14.93 -0.68
N ILE A 34 8.61 16.06 -0.10
CA ILE A 34 8.90 16.42 1.31
C ILE A 34 8.11 15.53 2.27
N THR A 35 6.89 15.14 1.90
CA THR A 35 5.94 14.42 2.78
C THR A 35 5.87 12.92 2.49
N THR A 36 5.90 12.51 1.22
CA THR A 36 5.68 11.12 0.79
C THR A 36 6.64 10.74 -0.33
N LYS A 37 7.78 10.15 0.02
CA LYS A 37 8.83 9.74 -0.94
C LYS A 37 8.51 8.46 -1.71
N LEU A 38 7.59 7.63 -1.22
CA LEU A 38 7.13 6.41 -1.92
C LEU A 38 5.61 6.30 -1.85
N ARG A 39 4.97 5.92 -2.95
CA ARG A 39 3.54 5.62 -3.05
C ARG A 39 3.35 4.27 -3.72
N VAL A 40 2.55 3.40 -3.10
CA VAL A 40 2.04 2.20 -3.76
C VAL A 40 0.92 2.64 -4.68
N VAL A 41 1.09 2.38 -5.97
CA VAL A 41 0.15 2.78 -7.01
C VAL A 41 -0.50 1.51 -7.54
N PHE A 42 -1.78 1.34 -7.23
CA PHE A 42 -2.59 0.29 -7.83
C PHE A 42 -2.96 0.72 -9.25
N ASP A 43 -2.56 -0.08 -10.23
CA ASP A 43 -2.93 0.13 -11.62
C ASP A 43 -4.36 -0.34 -11.83
N VAL A 44 -5.21 0.59 -12.24
CA VAL A 44 -6.63 0.36 -12.58
C VAL A 44 -6.88 0.71 -14.04
N SER A 45 -5.87 0.53 -14.89
CA SER A 45 -5.94 0.82 -16.32
C SER A 45 -7.09 0.09 -17.04
N TYR A 46 -7.57 -1.02 -16.47
CA TYR A 46 -8.74 -1.77 -16.94
C TYR A 46 -10.09 -1.06 -16.66
N ASP A 47 -10.16 -0.15 -15.68
CA ASP A 47 -11.39 0.54 -15.24
C ASP A 47 -11.33 2.08 -15.46
N GLN A 48 -10.52 2.52 -16.44
CA GLN A 48 -10.32 3.94 -16.74
C GLN A 48 -11.58 4.67 -17.23
N SER A 49 -12.60 3.94 -17.67
CA SER A 49 -13.87 4.53 -18.10
C SER A 49 -14.61 5.21 -16.94
N LEU A 50 -14.40 4.74 -15.70
CA LEU A 50 -15.07 5.24 -14.50
C LEU A 50 -14.32 6.38 -13.78
N GLN A 51 -13.04 6.64 -14.13
CA GLN A 51 -12.21 7.64 -13.47
C GLN A 51 -11.78 8.78 -14.41
N LYS A 52 -12.74 9.63 -14.78
CA LYS A 52 -12.55 10.78 -15.68
C LYS A 52 -12.50 12.10 -14.92
N ILE A 53 -11.59 12.97 -15.31
CA ILE A 53 -11.47 14.34 -14.80
C ILE A 53 -11.60 15.30 -15.98
N ALA A 54 -12.59 16.20 -15.92
CA ALA A 54 -12.69 17.34 -16.84
C ALA A 54 -11.92 18.53 -16.24
N TRP A 55 -10.95 19.08 -16.97
CA TRP A 55 -10.14 20.21 -16.49
C TRP A 55 -9.88 21.24 -17.59
N ARG A 56 -9.85 22.52 -17.21
CA ARG A 56 -9.44 23.66 -18.05
C ARG A 56 -8.64 24.66 -17.22
N ASN A 57 -7.72 25.39 -17.85
CA ASN A 57 -6.82 26.32 -17.15
C ASN A 57 -7.44 27.71 -16.94
N SER A 58 -8.34 28.11 -17.83
CA SER A 58 -9.11 29.36 -17.75
C SER A 58 -10.53 29.13 -18.28
N SER A 59 -11.46 30.04 -17.97
CA SER A 59 -12.86 29.99 -18.44
C SER A 59 -12.98 29.88 -19.96
N ASP A 60 -12.03 30.46 -20.67
CA ASP A 60 -12.05 30.58 -22.13
C ASP A 60 -11.32 29.43 -22.83
N SER A 61 -10.63 28.59 -22.06
CA SER A 61 -9.92 27.43 -22.59
C SER A 61 -10.83 26.22 -22.74
N VAL A 62 -10.59 25.43 -23.80
CA VAL A 62 -11.31 24.18 -24.07
C VAL A 62 -11.14 23.20 -22.91
N VAL A 63 -12.26 22.62 -22.46
CA VAL A 63 -12.26 21.58 -21.43
C VAL A 63 -11.56 20.34 -21.96
N LYS A 64 -10.54 19.87 -21.24
CA LYS A 64 -9.80 18.64 -21.54
C LYS A 64 -10.30 17.52 -20.62
N GLU A 65 -10.52 16.33 -21.18
CA GLU A 65 -10.80 15.10 -20.42
C GLU A 65 -9.47 14.39 -20.13
N TYR A 66 -9.24 14.06 -18.87
CA TYR A 66 -8.13 13.24 -18.39
C TYR A 66 -8.68 11.96 -17.77
N ARG A 67 -7.92 10.87 -17.83
CA ARG A 67 -8.26 9.59 -17.20
C ARG A 67 -7.19 9.20 -16.20
N LEU A 68 -7.63 8.70 -15.05
CA LEU A 68 -6.72 8.21 -14.03
C LEU A 68 -6.43 6.73 -14.30
N SER A 69 -5.16 6.38 -14.37
CA SER A 69 -4.69 5.00 -14.47
C SER A 69 -4.42 4.37 -13.10
N THR A 70 -4.68 5.10 -12.02
CA THR A 70 -4.22 4.75 -10.67
C THR A 70 -5.33 4.96 -9.65
N VAL A 71 -5.44 4.09 -8.65
CA VAL A 71 -6.36 4.33 -7.52
C VAL A 71 -5.99 5.64 -6.81
N THR A 72 -6.92 6.59 -6.81
CA THR A 72 -6.74 7.88 -6.14
C THR A 72 -7.29 7.87 -4.72
N TYR A 73 -6.78 8.77 -3.89
CA TYR A 73 -7.41 9.10 -2.62
C TYR A 73 -8.87 9.48 -2.81
N GLY A 74 -9.73 9.04 -1.89
CA GLY A 74 -11.17 9.34 -1.90
C GLY A 74 -12.05 8.31 -2.60
N THR A 75 -11.49 7.27 -3.23
CA THR A 75 -12.30 6.11 -3.62
C THR A 75 -12.58 5.23 -2.40
N SER A 76 -13.80 4.71 -2.28
CA SER A 76 -14.20 3.85 -1.15
C SER A 76 -13.38 2.55 -1.05
N SER A 77 -12.83 2.08 -2.16
CA SER A 77 -12.03 0.85 -2.24
C SER A 77 -10.54 1.05 -1.91
N ALA A 78 -9.97 2.23 -2.11
CA ALA A 78 -8.55 2.52 -1.80
C ALA A 78 -8.09 2.06 -0.40
N PRO A 79 -8.80 2.37 0.70
CA PRO A 79 -8.40 1.93 2.03
C PRO A 79 -8.39 0.40 2.16
N PHE A 80 -9.42 -0.27 1.64
CA PHE A 80 -9.51 -1.73 1.67
C PHE A 80 -8.34 -2.40 0.93
N LEU A 81 -7.95 -1.84 -0.23
CA LEU A 81 -6.83 -2.35 -1.02
C LEU A 81 -5.49 -2.18 -0.30
N ALA A 82 -5.24 -1.02 0.30
CA ALA A 82 -4.04 -0.77 1.10
C ALA A 82 -3.94 -1.72 2.29
N THR A 83 -5.03 -1.87 3.06
CA THR A 83 -5.10 -2.79 4.20
C THR A 83 -4.91 -4.25 3.77
N ARG A 84 -5.47 -4.69 2.64
CA ARG A 84 -5.27 -6.07 2.16
C ARG A 84 -3.82 -6.35 1.77
N CYS A 85 -3.11 -5.40 1.17
CA CYS A 85 -1.68 -5.54 0.90
C CYS A 85 -0.86 -5.68 2.19
N LEU A 86 -1.15 -4.86 3.21
CA LEU A 86 -0.51 -4.98 4.53
C LEU A 86 -0.79 -6.35 5.16
N HIS A 87 -2.05 -6.80 5.16
CA HIS A 87 -2.40 -8.15 5.63
C HIS A 87 -1.63 -9.24 4.88
N GLN A 88 -1.47 -9.11 3.56
CA GLN A 88 -0.72 -10.08 2.78
C GLN A 88 0.76 -10.13 3.19
N ILE A 89 1.37 -8.97 3.50
CA ILE A 89 2.74 -8.92 4.04
C ILE A 89 2.80 -9.62 5.40
N GLY A 90 1.82 -9.36 6.27
CA GLY A 90 1.66 -10.06 7.55
C GLY A 90 1.68 -11.58 7.36
N LEU A 91 0.76 -12.11 6.55
CA LEU A 91 0.67 -13.54 6.26
C LEU A 91 1.99 -14.16 5.77
N HIS A 92 2.71 -13.50 4.87
CA HIS A 92 4.01 -14.00 4.39
C HIS A 92 5.10 -13.94 5.47
N SER A 93 5.01 -13.00 6.40
CA SER A 93 5.99 -12.81 7.49
C SER A 93 5.74 -13.72 8.70
N GLN A 94 4.63 -14.49 8.75
CA GLN A 94 4.28 -15.36 9.88
C GLN A 94 5.40 -16.33 10.26
N ASN A 95 6.06 -16.95 9.27
CA ASN A 95 7.15 -17.91 9.54
C ASN A 95 8.48 -17.25 9.90
N ILE A 96 8.63 -15.95 9.65
CA ILE A 96 9.87 -15.19 9.92
C ILE A 96 9.78 -14.55 11.31
N ASN A 97 8.69 -13.84 11.57
CA ASN A 97 8.46 -13.13 12.82
C ASN A 97 6.96 -13.04 13.12
N LEU A 98 6.50 -13.94 14.00
CA LEU A 98 5.10 -14.00 14.43
C LEU A 98 4.62 -12.71 15.12
N GLU A 99 5.48 -12.04 15.90
CA GLU A 99 5.14 -10.80 16.59
C GLU A 99 4.87 -9.68 15.57
N ILE A 100 5.75 -9.52 14.58
CA ILE A 100 5.62 -8.51 13.54
C ILE A 100 4.43 -8.79 12.63
N SER A 101 4.22 -10.05 12.24
CA SER A 101 3.04 -10.46 11.48
C SER A 101 1.76 -10.05 12.19
N HIS A 102 1.67 -10.33 13.50
CA HIS A 102 0.47 -10.02 14.28
C HIS A 102 0.24 -8.50 14.40
N ILE A 103 1.31 -7.71 14.54
CA ILE A 103 1.22 -6.25 14.54
C ILE A 103 0.75 -5.72 13.19
N ILE A 104 1.29 -6.22 12.07
CA ILE A 104 0.90 -5.79 10.73
C ILE A 104 -0.58 -6.08 10.46
N GLU A 105 -1.08 -7.24 10.91
CA GLU A 105 -2.47 -7.66 10.69
C GLU A 105 -3.47 -6.92 11.58
N ASN A 106 -3.07 -6.43 12.76
CA ASN A 106 -4.04 -5.98 13.78
C ASN A 106 -3.80 -4.56 14.30
N SER A 107 -2.68 -3.91 13.98
CA SER A 107 -2.30 -2.61 14.55
C SER A 107 -2.26 -1.46 13.55
N PHE A 108 -2.63 -1.68 12.28
CA PHE A 108 -2.78 -0.60 11.30
C PHE A 108 -4.21 -0.07 11.26
N TYR A 109 -4.35 1.24 11.27
CA TYR A 109 -5.56 1.95 10.83
C TYR A 109 -5.23 2.72 9.56
N MET A 110 -5.68 2.21 8.42
CA MET A 110 -5.31 2.75 7.10
C MET A 110 -3.78 2.83 6.94
N ASP A 111 -3.22 4.04 6.86
CA ASP A 111 -1.79 4.29 6.71
C ASP A 111 -1.05 4.44 8.07
N ASP A 112 -1.78 4.46 9.20
CA ASP A 112 -1.24 4.74 10.53
C ASP A 112 -0.99 3.46 11.34
N LEU A 113 0.22 3.31 11.87
CA LEU A 113 0.59 2.21 12.78
C LEU A 113 0.37 2.61 14.24
N MET A 114 -0.42 1.81 14.96
CA MET A 114 -0.68 1.94 16.40
C MET A 114 -0.03 0.80 17.19
N ALA A 115 1.31 0.79 17.23
CA ALA A 115 2.07 -0.20 17.99
C ALA A 115 2.93 0.46 19.07
N GLY A 116 3.12 -0.23 20.20
CA GLY A 116 3.90 0.25 21.33
C GLY A 116 4.67 -0.87 22.03
N ALA A 117 5.69 -0.51 22.80
CA ALA A 117 6.48 -1.47 23.56
C ALA A 117 6.76 -0.96 24.99
N LYS A 118 6.92 -1.89 25.94
CA LYS A 118 7.13 -1.60 27.37
C LYS A 118 8.52 -1.06 27.72
N SER A 119 9.44 -1.01 26.77
CA SER A 119 10.80 -0.49 26.99
C SER A 119 11.37 0.12 25.72
N ASN A 120 12.28 1.09 25.88
CA ASN A 120 12.94 1.76 24.75
C ASN A 120 13.70 0.77 23.86
N LYS A 121 14.40 -0.20 24.45
CA LYS A 121 15.14 -1.23 23.69
C LYS A 121 14.19 -2.07 22.82
N LYS A 122 13.06 -2.52 23.40
CA LYS A 122 12.04 -3.26 22.64
C LYS A 122 11.36 -2.40 21.57
N ALA A 123 11.09 -1.13 21.86
CA ALA A 123 10.49 -0.21 20.89
C ALA A 123 11.39 -0.02 19.66
N ILE A 124 12.70 0.14 19.86
CA ILE A 124 13.67 0.28 18.76
C ILE A 124 13.71 -1.00 17.94
N ALA A 125 13.85 -2.17 18.58
CA ALA A 125 13.88 -3.45 17.89
C ALA A 125 12.58 -3.72 17.10
N LEU A 126 11.43 -3.38 17.67
CA LEU A 126 10.13 -3.50 17.01
C LEU A 126 10.06 -2.64 15.76
N ILE A 127 10.40 -1.35 15.85
CA ILE A 127 10.40 -0.45 14.69
C ILE A 127 11.33 -0.95 13.59
N GLN A 128 12.52 -1.45 13.97
CA GLN A 128 13.49 -1.94 13.01
C GLN A 128 12.99 -3.18 12.26
N ASN A 129 12.52 -4.20 12.98
CA ASN A 129 11.98 -5.41 12.38
C ASN A 129 10.73 -5.13 11.52
N LEU A 130 9.87 -4.21 11.95
CA LEU A 130 8.68 -3.81 11.21
C LEU A 130 9.05 -3.08 9.92
N SER A 131 10.05 -2.19 9.97
CA SER A 131 10.56 -1.49 8.79
C SER A 131 11.14 -2.47 7.78
N GLU A 132 11.98 -3.40 8.21
CA GLU A 132 12.58 -4.41 7.32
C GLU A 132 11.51 -5.29 6.65
N THR A 133 10.49 -5.70 7.40
CA THR A 133 9.41 -6.54 6.89
C THR A 133 8.53 -5.80 5.87
N LEU A 134 8.19 -4.55 6.17
CA LEU A 134 7.37 -3.74 5.26
C LEU A 134 8.17 -3.29 4.03
N ASP A 135 9.47 -2.99 4.19
CA ASP A 135 10.37 -2.63 3.08
C ASP A 135 10.49 -3.77 2.07
N ALA A 136 10.53 -5.03 2.53
CA ALA A 136 10.49 -6.20 1.65
C ALA A 136 9.21 -6.28 0.80
N GLY A 137 8.10 -5.76 1.32
CA GLY A 137 6.83 -5.62 0.60
C GLY A 137 6.68 -4.32 -0.20
N GLY A 138 7.70 -3.44 -0.19
CA GLY A 138 7.64 -2.13 -0.84
C GLY A 138 6.83 -1.07 -0.07
N PHE A 139 6.62 -1.26 1.24
CA PHE A 139 5.95 -0.30 2.13
C PHE A 139 6.98 0.33 3.06
N HIS A 140 7.19 1.64 2.96
CA HIS A 140 8.12 2.35 3.84
C HIS A 140 7.38 3.05 4.99
N LEU A 141 7.68 2.65 6.22
CA LEU A 141 7.18 3.36 7.41
C LEU A 141 7.69 4.80 7.43
N ARG A 142 6.79 5.75 7.65
CA ARG A 142 7.14 7.17 7.83
C ARG A 142 6.91 7.59 9.28
N LYS A 143 7.84 8.41 9.80
CA LYS A 143 7.75 9.18 11.06
C LYS A 143 7.13 8.40 12.24
N CYS A 144 7.96 7.61 12.95
CA CYS A 144 7.54 7.02 14.23
C CYS A 144 7.43 8.11 15.31
N LEU A 145 6.21 8.39 15.78
CA LEU A 145 5.98 9.26 16.92
C LEU A 145 6.37 8.53 18.21
N LYS A 146 7.40 9.03 18.91
CA LYS A 146 7.77 8.55 20.25
C LYS A 146 6.85 9.20 21.28
N SER A 147 5.68 8.61 21.54
CA SER A 147 4.88 8.96 22.72
C SER A 147 5.39 8.16 23.92
N LEU A 148 6.37 8.71 24.65
CA LEU A 148 6.81 8.15 25.93
C LEU A 148 5.86 8.66 27.02
N LYS A 149 4.84 7.87 27.35
CA LYS A 149 4.18 8.00 28.66
C LYS A 149 4.96 7.12 29.64
N MET A 150 5.87 7.74 30.39
CA MET A 150 6.38 7.12 31.62
C MET A 150 5.29 7.26 32.68
N SER A 151 4.69 6.13 33.08
CA SER A 151 3.92 6.00 34.33
C SER A 151 4.79 5.30 35.36
#